data_AF-A0A523LL02-F1
#
_entry.id   AF-A0A523LL02-F1
#
_cell.length_a   1.000
_cell.length_b   1.000
_cell.length_c   1.000
_cell.angle_alpha   90.00
_cell.angle_beta   90.00
_cell.angle_gamma   90.00
#
_symmetry.space_group_name_H-M   'P 1'
#
loop_
_entity.id
_entity.type
_entity.pdbx_description
1 polymer ?
#
loop_
_entity_poly.entity_id
_entity_poly.type
_entity_poly.pdbx_seq_one_letter_code
_entity_poly.pdbx_strand_id
1 'polypeptide(L)'
;MTTTDAAGTLVAHWTFDEGSGQTAADSSGNGNDGTLGSTAGVDADDPTWECVAGGYALNFDGTDDIVNAGSAATLDDLGPMTIAAWIKPDSAGATAVSHVMSKSNMGSGRWFLEIDNSSPEDDAFEFNKDFDTDVARTTNNATVTYDVWQHIAVTWDGSATGANIHIYKDGVESSYASTINGSGTQYSDAALPFIIGNRGDGTNPFYGLIDDVRVYNSALSPAQISVLGRVTTSRL
;
A
#
# COMPACT_ATOMS: atom_id res chain seq x y z
N MET A 1 7.48 16.46 30.96
CA MET A 1 8.07 16.79 29.65
C MET A 1 7.43 15.86 28.65
N THR A 2 6.27 16.27 28.11
CA THR A 2 5.54 15.47 27.12
C THR A 2 6.17 15.76 25.77
N THR A 3 7.01 14.86 25.29
CA THR A 3 7.41 14.83 23.89
C THR A 3 6.16 14.47 23.10
N THR A 4 5.39 15.47 22.67
CA THR A 4 4.49 15.34 21.54
C THR A 4 5.39 15.13 20.32
N ASP A 5 5.77 13.88 20.11
CA ASP A 5 6.21 13.40 18.81
C ASP A 5 5.06 13.76 17.87
N ALA A 6 5.29 14.68 16.94
CA ALA A 6 4.26 15.05 15.99
C ALA A 6 3.92 13.76 15.24
N ALA A 7 2.73 13.20 15.48
CA ALA A 7 2.21 12.16 14.62
C ALA A 7 2.30 12.70 13.19
N GLY A 8 2.92 11.94 12.29
CA GLY A 8 3.05 12.33 10.90
C GLY A 8 1.74 12.84 10.33
N THR A 9 1.77 13.82 9.42
CA THR A 9 0.51 14.37 8.88
C THR A 9 -0.17 13.28 8.05
N LEU A 10 -1.34 12.84 8.51
CA LEU A 10 -2.18 11.90 7.79
C LEU A 10 -2.71 12.58 6.52
N VAL A 11 -2.44 11.95 5.37
CA VAL A 11 -2.80 12.45 4.04
C VAL A 11 -4.06 11.76 3.53
N ALA A 12 -4.18 10.46 3.74
CA ALA A 12 -5.36 9.69 3.38
C ALA A 12 -5.55 8.53 4.34
N HIS A 13 -6.80 8.18 4.62
CA HIS A 13 -7.16 7.02 5.43
C HIS A 13 -8.49 6.42 4.98
N TRP A 14 -8.42 5.29 4.28
CA TRP A 14 -9.58 4.50 3.88
C TRP A 14 -9.77 3.37 4.89
N THR A 15 -10.82 3.45 5.70
CA THR A 15 -11.13 2.44 6.72
C THR A 15 -11.87 1.23 6.17
N PHE A 16 -12.41 1.33 4.95
CA PHE A 16 -13.28 0.32 4.32
C PHE A 16 -14.41 -0.19 5.24
N ASP A 17 -14.97 0.68 6.07
CA ASP A 17 -16.00 0.37 7.06
C ASP A 17 -17.43 0.69 6.53
N GLU A 18 -17.55 1.15 5.28
CA GLU A 18 -18.83 1.55 4.65
C GLU A 18 -19.74 0.37 4.35
N GLY A 19 -19.17 -0.77 3.94
CA GLY A 19 -19.86 -2.04 3.72
C GLY A 19 -20.84 -2.08 2.55
N SER A 20 -20.94 -1.02 1.75
CA SER A 20 -21.73 -0.98 0.52
C SER A 20 -21.44 0.26 -0.33
N GLY A 21 -21.82 0.22 -1.62
CA GLY A 21 -21.69 1.34 -2.55
C GLY A 21 -20.34 1.36 -3.30
N GLN A 22 -20.14 2.40 -4.11
CA GLN A 22 -18.96 2.57 -4.97
C GLN A 22 -17.90 3.51 -4.40
N THR A 23 -18.04 3.96 -3.15
CA THR A 23 -17.14 4.95 -2.56
C THR A 23 -16.43 4.36 -1.35
N ALA A 24 -15.10 4.38 -1.39
CA ALA A 24 -14.26 4.24 -0.22
C ALA A 24 -13.91 5.64 0.30
N ALA A 25 -14.44 6.04 1.45
CA ALA A 25 -14.28 7.39 1.95
C ALA A 25 -12.88 7.61 2.56
N ASP A 26 -12.31 8.79 2.30
CA ASP A 26 -11.11 9.27 2.95
C ASP A 26 -11.47 9.95 4.29
N SER A 27 -11.19 9.24 5.38
CA SER A 27 -11.45 9.73 6.75
C SER A 27 -10.40 10.74 7.25
N SER A 28 -9.34 11.02 6.47
CA SER A 28 -8.31 12.01 6.84
C SER A 28 -8.81 13.46 6.77
N GLY A 29 -9.87 13.71 6.01
CA GLY A 29 -10.42 15.04 5.75
C GLY A 29 -9.78 15.79 4.58
N ASN A 30 -8.90 15.15 3.80
CA ASN A 30 -8.27 15.75 2.62
C ASN A 30 -9.06 15.52 1.32
N GLY A 31 -10.12 14.72 1.36
CA GLY A 31 -11.02 14.50 0.22
C GLY A 31 -10.44 13.58 -0.85
N ASN A 32 -9.59 12.64 -0.44
CA ASN A 32 -9.00 11.63 -1.32
C ASN A 32 -9.91 10.40 -1.46
N ASP A 33 -11.23 10.58 -1.58
CA ASP A 33 -12.17 9.45 -1.68
C ASP A 33 -11.81 8.55 -2.87
N GLY A 34 -11.86 7.24 -2.65
CA GLY A 34 -11.67 6.21 -3.66
C GLY A 34 -12.99 5.84 -4.32
N THR A 35 -12.93 5.53 -5.62
CA THR A 35 -14.03 4.87 -6.35
C THR A 35 -13.66 3.39 -6.53
N LEU A 36 -14.59 2.48 -6.24
CA LEU A 36 -14.43 1.07 -6.53
C LEU A 36 -14.51 0.88 -8.05
N GLY A 37 -13.53 0.16 -8.61
CA GLY A 37 -13.38 -0.06 -10.04
C GLY A 37 -13.00 1.18 -10.85
N SER A 38 -13.16 1.05 -12.17
CA SER A 38 -12.83 2.09 -13.15
C SER A 38 -14.05 2.89 -13.63
N THR A 39 -15.25 2.51 -13.22
CA THR A 39 -16.49 3.15 -13.64
C THR A 39 -17.28 3.70 -12.46
N ALA A 40 -18.25 4.58 -12.72
CA ALA A 40 -19.07 5.18 -11.67
C ALA A 40 -20.20 4.25 -11.18
N GLY A 41 -20.46 3.15 -11.89
CA GLY A 41 -21.50 2.20 -11.56
C GLY A 41 -20.90 0.93 -10.97
N VAL A 42 -21.71 0.19 -10.21
CA VAL A 42 -21.32 -1.15 -9.76
C VAL A 42 -21.24 -2.07 -10.98
N ASP A 43 -20.11 -2.72 -11.17
CA ASP A 43 -19.90 -3.74 -12.19
C ASP A 43 -19.15 -4.96 -11.61
N ALA A 44 -18.71 -5.87 -12.49
CA ALA A 44 -18.09 -7.12 -12.08
C ALA A 44 -16.58 -7.00 -11.84
N ASP A 45 -16.00 -5.85 -12.21
CA ASP A 45 -14.58 -5.54 -12.15
C ASP A 45 -14.31 -4.63 -10.92
N ASP A 46 -15.24 -4.65 -9.95
CA ASP A 46 -15.20 -3.92 -8.69
C ASP A 46 -14.84 -4.87 -7.53
N PRO A 47 -13.96 -4.45 -6.60
CA PRO A 47 -13.77 -5.20 -5.37
C PRO A 47 -15.08 -5.25 -4.58
N THR A 48 -15.28 -6.35 -3.88
CA THR A 48 -16.51 -6.60 -3.12
C THR A 48 -16.33 -6.28 -1.64
N TRP A 49 -17.38 -5.73 -1.01
CA TRP A 49 -17.40 -5.54 0.44
C TRP A 49 -17.53 -6.90 1.15
N GLU A 50 -16.55 -7.24 1.98
CA GLU A 50 -16.55 -8.46 2.78
C GLU A 50 -16.74 -8.13 4.26
N CYS A 51 -17.68 -8.80 4.91
CA CYS A 51 -17.93 -8.63 6.33
C CYS A 51 -16.86 -9.38 7.14
N VAL A 52 -16.16 -8.66 8.02
CA VAL A 52 -15.08 -9.19 8.87
C VAL A 52 -15.39 -8.92 10.34
N ALA A 53 -14.62 -9.51 11.26
CA ALA A 53 -14.92 -9.46 12.70
C ALA A 53 -15.07 -8.03 13.27
N GLY A 54 -14.48 -7.03 12.61
CA GLY A 54 -14.43 -5.63 13.02
C GLY A 54 -15.27 -4.62 12.26
N GLY A 55 -15.97 -5.04 11.21
CA GLY A 55 -16.55 -4.13 10.23
C GLY A 55 -16.54 -4.77 8.86
N TYR A 56 -15.97 -4.05 7.90
CA TYR A 56 -15.82 -4.52 6.53
C TYR A 56 -14.37 -4.42 6.07
N ALA A 57 -14.05 -5.16 5.03
CA ALA A 57 -12.85 -5.02 4.23
C ALA A 57 -13.25 -5.05 2.75
N LEU A 58 -12.34 -4.70 1.86
CA LEU A 58 -12.54 -4.94 0.43
C LEU A 58 -11.84 -6.23 0.03
N ASN A 59 -12.57 -7.09 -0.67
CA ASN A 59 -12.10 -8.33 -1.25
C ASN A 59 -11.78 -8.11 -2.73
N PHE A 60 -10.53 -8.38 -3.09
CA PHE A 60 -9.99 -8.30 -4.44
C PHE A 60 -9.83 -9.71 -4.98
N ASP A 61 -10.37 -9.99 -6.15
CA ASP A 61 -10.49 -11.35 -6.70
C ASP A 61 -9.24 -11.86 -7.43
N GLY A 62 -8.20 -11.01 -7.59
CA GLY A 62 -6.98 -11.34 -8.30
C GLY A 62 -7.03 -11.16 -9.82
N THR A 63 -8.03 -10.45 -10.36
CA THR A 63 -8.21 -10.23 -11.80
C THR A 63 -8.02 -8.77 -12.20
N ASP A 64 -8.94 -7.89 -11.83
CA ASP A 64 -9.03 -6.50 -12.33
C ASP A 64 -9.46 -5.47 -11.27
N ASP A 65 -9.94 -5.94 -10.11
CA ASP A 65 -10.39 -5.12 -9.00
C ASP A 65 -9.41 -4.00 -8.61
N ILE A 66 -9.95 -2.79 -8.44
CA ILE A 66 -9.22 -1.62 -7.92
C ILE A 66 -10.07 -0.79 -6.96
N VAL A 67 -9.39 -0.04 -6.09
CA VAL A 67 -9.92 1.24 -5.60
C VAL A 67 -9.08 2.36 -6.20
N ASN A 68 -9.73 3.27 -6.92
CA ASN A 68 -9.10 4.40 -7.58
C ASN A 68 -9.33 5.70 -6.81
N ALA A 69 -8.27 6.19 -6.15
CA ALA A 69 -8.28 7.46 -5.42
C ALA A 69 -7.79 8.66 -6.26
N GLY A 70 -7.59 8.45 -7.57
CA GLY A 70 -7.17 9.50 -8.50
C GLY A 70 -5.77 10.05 -8.23
N SER A 71 -5.48 11.23 -8.75
CA SER A 71 -4.18 11.90 -8.64
C SER A 71 -4.32 13.27 -7.99
N ALA A 72 -4.82 13.29 -6.75
CA ALA A 72 -4.94 14.53 -5.99
C ALA A 72 -3.55 15.05 -5.59
N ALA A 73 -3.35 16.37 -5.64
CA ALA A 73 -2.07 17.01 -5.31
C ALA A 73 -1.56 16.72 -3.88
N THR A 74 -2.44 16.29 -2.98
CA THR A 74 -2.10 15.84 -1.62
C THR A 74 -1.40 14.48 -1.60
N LEU A 75 -1.60 13.64 -2.62
CA LEU A 75 -1.00 12.32 -2.81
C LEU A 75 0.20 12.33 -3.76
N ASP A 76 0.48 13.46 -4.40
CA ASP A 76 1.51 13.59 -5.42
C ASP A 76 2.86 13.97 -4.82
N ASP A 77 3.94 13.42 -5.38
CA ASP A 77 5.33 13.77 -5.13
C ASP A 77 5.70 13.81 -3.64
N LEU A 78 5.15 12.87 -2.87
CA LEU A 78 5.50 12.71 -1.46
C LEU A 78 7.01 12.41 -1.34
N GLY A 79 7.71 13.24 -0.56
CA GLY A 79 9.12 13.04 -0.23
C GLY A 79 9.27 11.97 0.85
N PRO A 80 9.37 12.36 2.14
CA PRO A 80 9.22 11.37 3.20
C PRO A 80 7.77 10.89 3.23
N MET A 81 7.58 9.58 3.35
CA MET A 81 6.25 8.97 3.36
C MET A 81 6.17 7.77 4.29
N THR A 82 4.96 7.51 4.75
CA THR A 82 4.58 6.21 5.31
C THR A 82 3.32 5.74 4.63
N ILE A 83 3.31 4.51 4.16
CA ILE A 83 2.11 3.82 3.69
C ILE A 83 1.88 2.57 4.54
N ALA A 84 0.62 2.27 4.85
CA ALA A 84 0.27 1.13 5.67
C ALA A 84 -1.09 0.57 5.28
N ALA A 85 -1.29 -0.73 5.47
CA ALA A 85 -2.56 -1.41 5.31
C ALA A 85 -2.60 -2.67 6.18
N TRP A 86 -3.80 -3.12 6.53
CA TRP A 86 -4.04 -4.50 6.89
C TRP A 86 -4.33 -5.28 5.61
N ILE A 87 -3.70 -6.45 5.47
CA ILE A 87 -3.93 -7.34 4.34
C ILE A 87 -4.13 -8.78 4.81
N LYS A 88 -4.94 -9.52 4.07
CA LYS A 88 -5.06 -10.98 4.16
C LYS A 88 -5.02 -11.55 2.75
N PRO A 89 -3.82 -11.77 2.20
CA PRO A 89 -3.67 -12.35 0.87
C PRO A 89 -4.12 -13.81 0.89
N ASP A 90 -4.87 -14.25 -0.12
CA ASP A 90 -5.37 -15.63 -0.22
C ASP A 90 -4.35 -16.55 -0.91
N SER A 91 -3.59 -16.01 -1.86
CA SER A 91 -2.47 -16.70 -2.51
C SER A 91 -1.53 -15.69 -3.16
N ALA A 92 -0.46 -16.17 -3.79
CA ALA A 92 0.45 -15.32 -4.56
C ALA A 92 -0.20 -14.62 -5.77
N GLY A 93 -1.45 -14.94 -6.10
CA GLY A 93 -2.17 -14.38 -7.23
C GLY A 93 -1.85 -15.07 -8.56
N ALA A 94 -2.37 -14.52 -9.65
CA ALA A 94 -2.22 -15.06 -11.00
C ALA A 94 -0.89 -14.63 -11.68
N THR A 95 -0.19 -13.67 -11.10
CA THR A 95 1.00 -13.01 -11.64
C THR A 95 2.22 -13.26 -10.75
N ALA A 96 3.41 -12.92 -11.24
CA ALA A 96 4.64 -13.00 -10.45
C ALA A 96 4.74 -11.87 -9.40
N VAL A 97 3.94 -10.81 -9.52
CA VAL A 97 3.89 -9.67 -8.60
C VAL A 97 2.46 -9.20 -8.41
N SER A 98 2.15 -8.66 -7.25
CA SER A 98 0.79 -8.26 -6.87
C SER A 98 0.81 -6.97 -6.03
N HIS A 99 0.17 -5.90 -6.52
CA HIS A 99 0.24 -4.59 -5.86
C HIS A 99 -0.80 -4.47 -4.74
N VAL A 100 -0.34 -4.21 -3.52
CA VAL A 100 -1.23 -3.82 -2.41
C VAL A 100 -1.73 -2.39 -2.62
N MET A 101 -0.82 -1.48 -2.97
CA MET A 101 -1.14 -0.11 -3.34
C MET A 101 -0.02 0.49 -4.19
N SER A 102 -0.37 1.42 -5.07
CA SER A 102 0.61 2.03 -5.97
C SER A 102 0.18 3.40 -6.50
N LYS A 103 1.15 4.23 -6.85
CA LYS A 103 0.99 5.24 -7.92
C LYS A 103 1.80 4.74 -9.11
N SER A 104 1.20 3.95 -9.98
CA SER A 104 1.94 3.27 -11.04
C SER A 104 1.08 2.94 -12.27
N ASN A 105 1.71 2.89 -13.45
CA ASN A 105 1.18 2.36 -14.71
C ASN A 105 2.38 1.99 -15.62
N MET A 106 2.23 1.95 -16.95
CA MET A 106 3.33 1.70 -17.91
C MET A 106 4.33 2.86 -18.10
N GLY A 107 4.12 4.01 -17.45
CA GLY A 107 4.94 5.22 -17.55
C GLY A 107 6.07 5.29 -16.52
N SER A 108 6.70 6.46 -16.46
CA SER A 108 7.72 6.82 -15.46
C SER A 108 7.11 7.47 -14.22
N GLY A 109 7.85 7.47 -13.11
CA GLY A 109 7.46 8.16 -11.89
C GLY A 109 6.83 7.24 -10.85
N ARG A 110 6.77 5.94 -11.13
CA ARG A 110 6.01 4.97 -10.35
C ARG A 110 6.54 4.83 -8.94
N TRP A 111 5.66 4.47 -8.03
CA TRP A 111 6.01 3.67 -6.85
C TRP A 111 4.91 2.67 -6.55
N PHE A 112 5.28 1.62 -5.84
CA PHE A 112 4.38 0.58 -5.42
C PHE A 112 4.87 -0.10 -4.14
N LEU A 113 3.91 -0.59 -3.36
CA LEU A 113 4.12 -1.65 -2.38
C LEU A 113 3.45 -2.90 -2.92
N GLU A 114 4.23 -3.96 -3.09
CA GLU A 114 3.77 -5.21 -3.68
C GLU A 114 4.17 -6.43 -2.88
N ILE A 115 3.49 -7.54 -3.19
CA ILE A 115 3.98 -8.89 -2.94
C ILE A 115 4.73 -9.32 -4.19
N ASP A 116 6.03 -9.56 -4.05
CA ASP A 116 6.85 -10.19 -5.07
C ASP A 116 6.79 -11.71 -4.86
N ASN A 117 6.44 -12.42 -5.90
CA ASN A 117 6.41 -13.88 -5.99
C ASN A 117 7.15 -14.37 -7.24
N SER A 118 8.11 -13.57 -7.71
CA SER A 118 9.04 -13.97 -8.75
C SER A 118 10.22 -14.70 -8.11
N SER A 119 10.76 -15.72 -8.78
CA SER A 119 11.99 -16.36 -8.31
C SER A 119 13.19 -15.44 -8.65
N PRO A 120 14.10 -15.14 -7.71
CA PRO A 120 14.27 -15.80 -6.41
C PRO A 120 13.52 -15.21 -5.21
N GLU A 121 12.81 -14.08 -5.32
CA GLU A 121 12.08 -13.36 -4.27
C GLU A 121 10.66 -13.91 -3.96
N ASP A 122 10.49 -15.23 -3.83
CA ASP A 122 9.18 -15.85 -3.56
C ASP A 122 8.54 -15.36 -2.24
N ASP A 123 7.28 -14.92 -2.29
CA ASP A 123 6.47 -14.47 -1.15
C ASP A 123 7.14 -13.35 -0.30
N ALA A 124 7.76 -12.36 -0.96
CA ALA A 124 8.39 -11.21 -0.33
C ALA A 124 7.54 -9.93 -0.45
N PHE A 125 7.78 -8.95 0.42
CA PHE A 125 7.27 -7.59 0.22
C PHE A 125 8.35 -6.73 -0.43
N GLU A 126 7.97 -5.96 -1.44
CA GLU A 126 8.84 -4.96 -2.08
C GLU A 126 8.22 -3.56 -2.01
N PHE A 127 9.06 -2.57 -1.72
CA PHE A 127 8.79 -1.17 -2.06
C PHE A 127 9.79 -0.67 -3.08
N ASN A 128 9.29 0.01 -4.11
CA ASN A 128 10.08 0.59 -5.18
C ASN A 128 9.61 2.01 -5.48
N LYS A 129 10.56 2.91 -5.80
CA LYS A 129 10.28 4.24 -6.35
C LYS A 129 11.20 4.51 -7.55
N ASP A 130 10.60 4.97 -8.65
CA ASP A 130 11.31 5.38 -9.85
C ASP A 130 12.18 6.63 -9.60
N PHE A 131 13.44 6.52 -10.00
CA PHE A 131 14.45 7.56 -10.14
C PHE A 131 15.13 7.37 -11.53
N ASP A 132 16.22 8.07 -11.86
CA ASP A 132 17.02 7.70 -13.05
C ASP A 132 17.56 6.25 -12.93
N THR A 133 17.77 5.79 -11.70
CA THR A 133 17.86 4.37 -11.35
C THR A 133 17.01 4.16 -10.11
N ASP A 134 16.05 3.26 -10.18
CA ASP A 134 15.06 3.02 -9.14
C ASP A 134 15.73 2.73 -7.78
N VAL A 135 15.10 3.23 -6.72
CA VAL A 135 15.43 2.83 -5.34
C VAL A 135 14.43 1.78 -4.91
N ALA A 136 14.91 0.68 -4.33
CA ALA A 136 14.04 -0.40 -3.90
C ALA A 136 14.58 -1.15 -2.70
N ARG A 137 13.68 -1.80 -1.98
CA ARG A 137 14.03 -2.73 -0.91
C ARG A 137 13.03 -3.87 -0.87
N THR A 138 13.56 -5.08 -0.76
CA THR A 138 12.78 -6.32 -0.82
C THR A 138 13.08 -7.13 0.44
N THR A 139 12.03 -7.58 1.14
CA THR A 139 12.19 -8.41 2.34
C THR A 139 12.80 -9.78 1.99
N ASN A 140 13.12 -10.58 3.00
CA ASN A 140 13.40 -12.00 2.76
C ASN A 140 12.18 -12.72 2.15
N ASN A 141 12.45 -13.83 1.47
CA ASN A 141 11.42 -14.75 0.97
C ASN A 141 10.54 -15.27 2.13
N ALA A 142 9.32 -15.70 1.78
CA ALA A 142 8.34 -16.24 2.73
C ALA A 142 8.06 -15.30 3.92
N THR A 143 8.15 -13.98 3.69
CA THR A 143 7.75 -12.98 4.68
C THR A 143 6.23 -12.82 4.68
N VAL A 144 5.59 -12.95 3.51
CA VAL A 144 4.14 -12.94 3.36
C VAL A 144 3.54 -14.20 3.98
N THR A 145 2.46 -14.06 4.74
CA THR A 145 1.66 -15.19 5.24
C THR A 145 0.29 -15.17 4.58
N TYR A 146 -0.08 -16.26 3.90
CA TYR A 146 -1.40 -16.41 3.27
C TYR A 146 -2.48 -16.77 4.28
N ASP A 147 -3.73 -16.43 3.96
CA ASP A 147 -4.94 -16.72 4.74
C ASP A 147 -4.92 -16.15 6.18
N VAL A 148 -4.02 -15.21 6.48
CA VAL A 148 -3.87 -14.60 7.81
C VAL A 148 -3.78 -13.09 7.68
N TRP A 149 -4.56 -12.38 8.50
CA TRP A 149 -4.45 -10.93 8.63
C TRP A 149 -3.06 -10.54 9.14
N GLN A 150 -2.41 -9.65 8.42
CA GLN A 150 -1.12 -9.07 8.80
C GLN A 150 -1.13 -7.57 8.48
N HIS A 151 -0.45 -6.79 9.32
CA HIS A 151 -0.27 -5.37 9.04
C HIS A 151 1.04 -5.17 8.28
N ILE A 152 0.97 -4.54 7.11
CA ILE A 152 2.14 -4.14 6.33
C ILE A 152 2.29 -2.63 6.37
N ALA A 153 3.51 -2.15 6.57
CA ALA A 153 3.82 -0.72 6.43
C ALA A 153 5.20 -0.50 5.84
N VAL A 154 5.34 0.61 5.13
CA VAL A 154 6.62 1.10 4.61
C VAL A 154 6.83 2.52 5.12
N THR A 155 8.03 2.82 5.64
CA THR A 155 8.48 4.19 5.87
C THR A 155 9.65 4.48 4.94
N TRP A 156 9.64 5.62 4.27
CA TRP A 156 10.73 6.05 3.39
C TRP A 156 11.02 7.53 3.62
N ASP A 157 12.29 7.93 3.59
CA ASP A 157 12.71 9.31 3.85
C ASP A 157 12.74 10.21 2.61
N GLY A 158 12.37 9.68 1.45
CA GLY A 158 12.43 10.39 0.17
C GLY A 158 13.81 10.33 -0.52
N SER A 159 14.79 9.66 0.08
CA SER A 159 16.15 9.59 -0.48
C SER A 159 16.32 8.42 -1.45
N ALA A 160 17.31 8.54 -2.32
CA ALA A 160 17.75 7.45 -3.20
C ALA A 160 18.54 6.35 -2.45
N THR A 161 18.63 6.40 -1.10
CA THR A 161 19.33 5.38 -0.31
C THR A 161 18.37 4.25 0.03
N GLY A 162 18.53 3.08 -0.58
CA GLY A 162 17.63 1.94 -0.37
C GLY A 162 17.53 1.50 1.09
N ALA A 163 18.61 1.67 1.86
CA ALA A 163 18.63 1.34 3.29
C ALA A 163 17.72 2.24 4.17
N ASN A 164 17.20 3.35 3.63
CA ASN A 164 16.26 4.25 4.31
C ASN A 164 14.79 3.94 3.97
N ILE A 165 14.54 2.91 3.16
CA ILE A 165 13.23 2.28 3.03
C ILE A 165 13.13 1.23 4.15
N HIS A 166 12.14 1.32 5.02
CA HIS A 166 11.91 0.33 6.06
C HIS A 166 10.55 -0.33 5.89
N ILE A 167 10.51 -1.66 5.82
CA ILE A 167 9.29 -2.46 5.62
C ILE A 167 8.98 -3.21 6.91
N TYR A 168 7.76 -3.07 7.42
CA TYR A 168 7.32 -3.62 8.71
C TYR A 168 6.16 -4.58 8.52
N LYS A 169 6.29 -5.77 9.10
CA LYS A 169 5.21 -6.75 9.24
C LYS A 169 4.77 -6.81 10.71
N ASP A 170 3.47 -6.68 10.95
CA ASP A 170 2.87 -6.73 12.30
C ASP A 170 3.53 -5.73 13.27
N GLY A 171 3.90 -4.56 12.75
CA GLY A 171 4.53 -3.47 13.51
C GLY A 171 6.01 -3.70 13.86
N VAL A 172 6.67 -4.70 13.26
CA VAL A 172 8.09 -5.05 13.46
C VAL A 172 8.82 -4.97 12.12
N GLU A 173 9.99 -4.34 12.09
CA GLU A 173 10.78 -4.23 10.86
C GLU A 173 11.25 -5.61 10.37
N SER A 174 11.10 -5.86 9.07
CA SER A 174 11.48 -7.10 8.42
C SER A 174 12.98 -7.15 8.14
N SER A 175 13.49 -8.37 7.91
CA SER A 175 14.82 -8.56 7.32
C SER A 175 14.75 -8.51 5.80
N TYR A 176 15.87 -8.18 5.14
CA TYR A 176 15.90 -7.89 3.71
C TYR A 176 16.83 -8.83 2.95
N ALA A 177 16.35 -9.34 1.81
CA ALA A 177 17.15 -10.10 0.86
C ALA A 177 17.90 -9.17 -0.12
N SER A 178 17.28 -8.04 -0.47
CA SER A 178 17.82 -7.09 -1.43
C SER A 178 17.71 -5.65 -0.93
N THR A 179 18.65 -4.81 -1.37
CA THR A 179 18.63 -3.36 -1.16
C THR A 179 19.28 -2.70 -2.36
N ILE A 180 18.48 -1.92 -3.09
CA ILE A 180 18.90 -1.21 -4.30
C ILE A 180 18.98 0.27 -3.97
N ASN A 181 20.16 0.87 -4.13
CA ASN A 181 20.29 2.32 -4.07
C ASN A 181 19.89 2.89 -5.42
N GLY A 182 18.99 3.86 -5.39
CA GLY A 182 18.68 4.65 -6.56
C GLY A 182 19.78 5.64 -6.89
N SER A 183 19.63 6.34 -8.02
CA SER A 183 20.53 7.41 -8.41
C SER A 183 19.82 8.46 -9.28
N GLY A 184 20.39 9.65 -9.32
CA GLY A 184 19.87 10.74 -10.17
C GLY A 184 18.58 11.37 -9.65
N THR A 185 17.70 11.73 -10.56
CA THR A 185 16.49 12.51 -10.29
C THR A 185 15.33 11.61 -9.89
N GLN A 186 14.59 11.98 -8.83
CA GLN A 186 13.31 11.35 -8.51
C GLN A 186 12.27 11.77 -9.57
N TYR A 187 11.63 10.79 -10.21
CA TYR A 187 10.59 11.08 -11.19
C TYR A 187 9.27 11.41 -10.50
N SER A 188 8.57 12.44 -11.02
CA SER A 188 7.29 12.86 -10.48
C SER A 188 6.20 11.82 -10.75
N ASP A 189 5.34 11.59 -9.76
CA ASP A 189 4.23 10.65 -9.83
C ASP A 189 2.87 11.34 -10.03
N ALA A 190 2.85 12.67 -10.19
CA ALA A 190 1.64 13.48 -10.23
C ALA A 190 0.69 13.16 -11.40
N ALA A 191 1.19 12.50 -12.44
CA ALA A 191 0.39 12.03 -13.57
C ALA A 191 -0.21 10.62 -13.35
N LEU A 192 0.10 9.97 -12.22
CA LEU A 192 -0.28 8.59 -11.92
C LEU A 192 -1.39 8.57 -10.85
N PRO A 193 -2.46 7.77 -11.05
CA PRO A 193 -3.48 7.61 -10.03
C PRO A 193 -2.93 6.81 -8.85
N PHE A 194 -3.40 7.10 -7.64
CA PHE A 194 -3.24 6.24 -6.48
C PHE A 194 -4.28 5.13 -6.56
N ILE A 195 -3.79 3.90 -6.64
CA ILE A 195 -4.59 2.68 -6.81
C ILE A 195 -4.31 1.75 -5.64
N ILE A 196 -5.37 1.18 -5.06
CA ILE A 196 -5.29 0.12 -4.06
C ILE A 196 -5.72 -1.18 -4.73
N GLY A 197 -4.98 -2.26 -4.48
CA GLY A 197 -5.29 -3.61 -4.93
C GLY A 197 -4.91 -3.95 -6.38
N ASN A 198 -4.25 -3.05 -7.11
CA ASN A 198 -3.68 -3.34 -8.43
C ASN A 198 -2.64 -2.29 -8.83
N ARG A 199 -2.03 -2.50 -10.00
CA ARG A 199 -1.35 -1.48 -10.79
C ARG A 199 -2.37 -0.66 -11.57
N GLY A 200 -2.08 0.61 -11.85
CA GLY A 200 -3.02 1.50 -12.53
C GLY A 200 -3.32 1.19 -14.00
N ASP A 201 -2.76 0.12 -14.56
CA ASP A 201 -3.15 -0.46 -15.86
C ASP A 201 -3.83 -1.84 -15.74
N GLY A 202 -4.10 -2.30 -14.51
CA GLY A 202 -4.83 -3.55 -14.23
C GLY A 202 -4.00 -4.82 -14.32
N THR A 203 -2.66 -4.75 -14.40
CA THR A 203 -1.82 -5.92 -14.73
C THR A 203 -1.21 -6.68 -13.56
N ASN A 204 -1.28 -6.14 -12.33
CA ASN A 204 -0.69 -6.74 -11.12
C ASN A 204 -1.74 -6.80 -9.99
N PRO A 205 -2.85 -7.52 -10.18
CA PRO A 205 -3.98 -7.53 -9.25
C PRO A 205 -3.62 -8.16 -7.90
N PHE A 206 -4.19 -7.62 -6.83
CA PHE A 206 -4.21 -8.19 -5.49
C PHE A 206 -5.25 -9.29 -5.39
N TYR A 207 -4.91 -10.37 -4.69
CA TYR A 207 -5.85 -11.45 -4.42
C TYR A 207 -5.99 -11.70 -2.91
N GLY A 208 -7.13 -11.28 -2.37
CA GLY A 208 -7.48 -11.40 -0.96
C GLY A 208 -8.08 -10.11 -0.40
N LEU A 209 -8.02 -9.94 0.92
CA LEU A 209 -8.62 -8.80 1.60
C LEU A 209 -7.61 -7.68 1.86
N ILE A 210 -8.04 -6.42 1.69
CA ILE A 210 -7.33 -5.23 2.16
C ILE A 210 -8.27 -4.44 3.08
N ASP A 211 -7.71 -3.92 4.16
CA ASP A 211 -8.40 -3.06 5.12
C ASP A 211 -7.49 -1.90 5.59
N ASP A 212 -8.10 -0.81 6.03
CA ASP A 212 -7.50 0.22 6.87
C ASP A 212 -6.22 0.86 6.29
N VAL A 213 -6.30 1.22 5.00
CA VAL A 213 -5.21 1.79 4.20
C VAL A 213 -4.92 3.23 4.63
N ARG A 214 -3.65 3.54 4.85
CA ARG A 214 -3.19 4.87 5.28
C ARG A 214 -2.00 5.38 4.50
N VAL A 215 -1.98 6.70 4.30
CA VAL A 215 -0.87 7.44 3.70
C VAL A 215 -0.51 8.61 4.62
N TYR A 216 0.77 8.78 4.91
CA TYR A 216 1.34 9.90 5.65
C TYR A 216 2.43 10.57 4.82
N ASN A 217 2.53 11.90 4.90
CA ASN A 217 3.61 12.68 4.25
C ASN A 217 4.88 12.79 5.11
N SER A 218 5.16 11.75 5.88
CA SER A 218 6.33 11.69 6.76
C SER A 218 6.71 10.24 7.01
N ALA A 219 8.00 10.00 7.24
CA ALA A 219 8.50 8.72 7.73
C ALA A 219 8.18 8.60 9.23
N LEU A 220 7.21 7.75 9.58
CA LEU A 220 6.86 7.49 10.98
C LEU A 220 7.98 6.73 11.68
N SER A 221 8.10 6.93 12.99
CA SER A 221 9.08 6.20 13.80
C SER A 221 8.66 4.72 13.98
N PRO A 222 9.61 3.82 14.27
CA PRO A 222 9.28 2.42 14.58
C PRO A 222 8.25 2.27 15.72
N ALA A 223 8.26 3.18 16.69
CA ALA A 223 7.27 3.18 17.78
C ALA A 223 5.86 3.54 17.28
N GLN A 224 5.74 4.51 16.37
CA GLN A 224 4.48 4.87 15.73
C GLN A 224 3.97 3.73 14.84
N ILE A 225 4.85 3.10 14.04
CA ILE A 225 4.49 1.92 13.23
C ILE A 225 4.03 0.75 14.10
N SER A 226 4.71 0.52 15.23
CA SER A 226 4.30 -0.53 16.17
C SER A 226 2.90 -0.27 16.74
N VAL A 227 2.49 0.99 16.91
CA VAL A 227 1.13 1.33 17.33
C VAL A 227 0.12 1.06 16.21
N LEU A 228 0.42 1.41 14.96
CA LEU A 228 -0.45 1.12 13.80
C LEU A 228 -0.68 -0.38 13.63
N GLY A 229 0.39 -1.18 13.70
CA GLY A 229 0.31 -2.63 13.62
C GLY A 229 -0.31 -3.31 14.86
N ARG A 230 -0.69 -2.55 15.90
CA ARG A 230 -1.31 -3.05 17.13
C ARG A 230 -2.80 -2.75 17.24
N VAL A 231 -3.43 -2.14 16.24
CA VAL A 231 -4.85 -1.77 16.32
C VAL A 231 -5.75 -3.01 16.22
N THR A 232 -6.04 -3.55 17.40
CA THR A 232 -7.12 -4.46 17.80
C THR A 232 -7.36 -5.71 16.98
N THR A 233 -6.91 -6.85 17.53
CA THR A 233 -7.50 -8.20 17.41
C THR A 233 -9.01 -8.29 17.71
N SER A 234 -9.68 -7.17 18.00
CA SER A 234 -11.14 -7.07 18.02
C SER A 234 -11.73 -6.58 16.70
N ARG A 235 -10.91 -6.36 15.65
CA ARG A 235 -11.36 -6.00 14.31
C ARG A 235 -11.10 -7.05 13.23
N LEU A 236 -10.29 -8.07 13.48
CA LEU A 236 -9.84 -9.04 12.47
C LEU A 236 -9.78 -10.46 13.04
#